data_AF-A0A5A7MH73-F1
#
_entry.id   AF-A0A5A7MH73-F1
#
_cell.length_a   1.000
_cell.length_b   1.000
_cell.length_c   1.000
_cell.angle_alpha   90.00
_cell.angle_beta   90.00
_cell.angle_gamma   90.00
#
_symmetry.space_group_name_H-M   'P 1'
#
loop_
_entity.id
_entity.type
_entity.pdbx_description
1 polymer ?
#
loop_
_entity_poly.entity_id
_entity_poly.type
_entity_poly.pdbx_seq_one_letter_code
_entity_poly.pdbx_strand_id
1 'polypeptide(L)'
;MHQSQRSAKKPASSPFDVDRQLLVKMISRVNDPVVARIFLNTLDMYPDLKLQFLGAYLMAEETVKRSQIRYAKAHDVGQATARIKRKCLELLRALWSLSVCFARWTRVALNEYKLQKSHKSPKPPAPSANVIMLPLSRKATGTDN
;
A
#
# COMPACT_ATOMS: atom_id res chain seq x y z
N MET A 1 -63.81 46.87 8.94
CA MET A 1 -63.59 45.61 9.69
C MET A 1 -62.14 45.17 9.50
N HIS A 2 -61.26 45.44 10.46
CA HIS A 2 -59.85 45.01 10.38
C HIS A 2 -59.69 43.67 11.10
N GLN A 3 -59.41 42.62 10.32
CA GLN A 3 -59.16 41.28 10.82
C GLN A 3 -57.69 41.21 11.29
N SER A 4 -57.49 41.27 12.59
CA SER A 4 -56.19 41.12 13.26
C SER A 4 -55.63 39.73 13.00
N GLN A 5 -54.65 39.62 12.09
CA GLN A 5 -53.86 38.40 11.91
C GLN A 5 -53.00 38.18 13.16
N ARG A 6 -53.51 37.38 14.11
CA ARG A 6 -52.69 36.84 15.21
C ARG A 6 -51.74 35.81 14.60
N SER A 7 -50.51 36.25 14.36
CA SER A 7 -49.39 35.38 13.98
C SER A 7 -49.18 34.35 15.10
N ALA A 8 -49.54 33.09 14.82
CA ALA A 8 -49.32 31.97 15.73
C ALA A 8 -47.81 31.73 15.85
N LYS A 9 -47.21 32.25 16.91
CA LYS A 9 -45.81 32.03 17.28
C LYS A 9 -45.62 30.51 17.48
N LYS A 10 -44.87 29.85 16.59
CA LYS A 10 -44.51 28.42 16.77
C LYS A 10 -43.89 28.26 18.16
N PRO A 11 -44.37 27.32 19.00
CA PRO A 11 -43.74 27.09 20.28
C PRO A 11 -42.28 26.71 20.03
N ALA A 12 -41.35 27.39 20.72
CA ALA A 12 -39.95 27.03 20.68
C ALA A 12 -39.84 25.55 21.11
N SER A 13 -39.20 24.73 20.28
CA SER A 13 -39.08 23.30 20.54
C SER A 13 -38.45 23.09 21.92
N SER A 14 -39.16 22.41 22.82
CA SER A 14 -38.59 22.10 24.12
C SER A 14 -37.41 21.14 23.94
N PRO A 15 -36.38 21.17 24.80
CA PRO A 15 -35.26 20.23 24.73
C PRO A 15 -35.73 18.77 24.78
N PHE A 16 -36.83 18.48 25.47
CA PHE A 16 -37.45 17.14 25.50
C PHE A 16 -38.02 16.71 24.14
N ASP A 17 -38.60 17.62 23.37
CA ASP A 17 -39.10 17.31 22.02
C ASP A 17 -37.96 17.00 21.07
N VAL A 18 -36.83 17.69 21.23
CA VAL A 18 -35.61 17.47 20.44
C VAL A 18 -35.02 16.09 20.77
N ASP A 19 -34.90 15.74 22.05
CA ASP A 19 -34.40 14.43 22.48
C ASP A 19 -35.30 13.28 22.01
N ARG A 20 -36.62 13.45 22.08
CA ARG A 20 -37.55 12.45 21.56
C ARG A 20 -37.38 12.23 20.06
N GLN A 21 -37.24 13.31 19.29
CA GLN A 21 -36.97 13.21 17.84
C GLN A 21 -35.62 12.55 17.55
N LEU A 22 -34.60 12.83 18.38
CA LEU A 22 -33.29 12.22 18.26
C LEU A 22 -33.34 10.72 18.54
N LEU A 23 -34.06 10.29 19.58
CA LEU A 23 -34.27 8.89 19.91
C LEU A 23 -34.93 8.14 18.74
N VAL A 24 -35.98 8.71 18.15
CA VAL A 24 -36.67 8.12 16.99
C VAL A 24 -35.72 8.00 15.79
N LYS A 25 -34.87 9.01 15.56
CA LYS A 25 -33.83 8.96 14.52
C LYS A 25 -32.75 7.93 14.79
N MET A 26 -32.39 7.70 16.06
CA MET A 26 -31.44 6.64 16.42
C MET A 26 -32.05 5.27 16.21
N ILE A 27 -33.30 5.06 16.63
CA ILE A 27 -34.03 3.79 16.44
C ILE A 27 -34.17 3.45 14.95
N SER A 28 -34.50 4.42 14.10
CA SER A 28 -34.58 4.19 12.65
C SER A 28 -33.22 3.88 11.99
N ARG A 29 -32.12 4.23 12.66
CA ARG A 29 -30.75 3.97 12.24
C ARG A 29 -30.08 2.81 12.99
N VAL A 30 -30.83 1.98 13.71
CA VAL A 30 -30.29 0.81 14.44
C VAL A 30 -29.59 -0.20 13.50
N ASN A 31 -29.84 -0.14 12.19
CA ASN A 31 -29.08 -0.90 11.19
C ASN A 31 -27.61 -0.47 11.04
N ASP A 32 -27.24 0.71 11.52
CA ASP A 32 -25.85 1.17 11.59
C ASP A 32 -25.18 0.58 12.84
N PRO A 33 -24.07 -0.16 12.70
CA PRO A 33 -23.40 -0.80 13.83
C PRO A 33 -22.88 0.18 14.88
N VAL A 34 -22.57 1.43 14.52
CA VAL A 34 -22.11 2.44 15.48
C VAL A 34 -23.28 2.91 16.34
N VAL A 35 -24.41 3.23 15.71
CA VAL A 35 -25.63 3.67 16.41
C VAL A 35 -26.17 2.54 17.27
N ALA A 36 -26.19 1.30 16.76
CA ALA A 36 -26.59 0.12 17.50
C ALA A 36 -25.76 -0.08 18.78
N ARG A 37 -24.42 0.11 18.70
CA ARG A 37 -23.54 -0.04 19.86
C ARG A 37 -23.79 1.04 20.92
N ILE A 38 -23.97 2.29 20.49
CA ILE A 38 -24.31 3.40 21.40
C ILE A 38 -25.65 3.11 22.08
N PHE A 39 -26.65 2.67 21.31
CA PHE A 39 -27.98 2.35 21.79
C PHE A 39 -27.98 1.20 22.82
N LEU A 40 -27.24 0.12 22.55
CA LEU A 40 -27.07 -1.00 23.50
C LEU A 40 -26.40 -0.53 24.80
N ASN A 41 -25.30 0.22 24.70
CA ASN A 41 -24.61 0.74 25.89
C ASN A 41 -25.52 1.62 26.74
N THR A 42 -26.37 2.45 26.12
CA THR A 42 -27.34 3.27 26.86
C THR A 42 -28.44 2.43 27.51
N LEU A 43 -28.93 1.38 26.83
CA LEU A 43 -29.98 0.51 27.37
C LEU A 43 -29.47 -0.41 28.49
N ASP A 44 -28.21 -0.82 28.46
CA ASP A 44 -27.62 -1.60 29.54
C ASP A 44 -27.43 -0.78 30.82
N MET A 45 -27.32 0.55 30.72
CA MET A 45 -27.34 1.45 31.88
C MET A 45 -28.75 1.66 32.48
N TYR A 46 -29.81 1.40 31.70
CA TYR A 46 -31.20 1.59 32.12
C TYR A 46 -32.06 0.37 31.77
N PRO A 47 -32.07 -0.68 32.60
CA PRO A 47 -32.74 -1.95 32.29
C PRO A 47 -34.26 -1.81 32.12
N ASP A 48 -34.88 -0.81 32.73
CA ASP A 48 -36.32 -0.55 32.58
C ASP A 48 -36.67 -0.13 31.14
N LEU A 49 -35.79 0.62 30.47
CA LEU A 49 -35.95 1.01 29.07
C LEU A 49 -35.70 -0.17 28.13
N LYS A 50 -34.91 -1.16 28.54
CA LYS A 50 -34.63 -2.37 27.75
C LYS A 50 -35.89 -3.18 27.47
N LEU A 51 -36.77 -3.30 28.47
CA LEU A 51 -38.07 -3.97 28.31
C LEU A 51 -39.04 -3.16 27.44
N GLN A 52 -39.03 -1.83 27.54
CA GLN A 52 -39.88 -0.95 26.71
C GLN A 52 -39.49 -0.95 25.23
N PHE A 53 -38.19 -1.08 24.94
CA PHE A 53 -37.64 -1.06 23.57
C PHE A 53 -37.04 -2.41 23.15
N LEU A 54 -37.64 -3.52 23.58
CA LEU A 54 -37.10 -4.87 23.38
C LEU A 54 -36.82 -5.20 21.90
N GLY A 55 -37.71 -4.80 20.99
CA GLY A 55 -37.52 -5.04 19.55
C GLY A 55 -36.32 -4.30 18.97
N ALA A 56 -36.14 -3.03 19.35
CA ALA A 56 -34.99 -2.22 18.93
C ALA A 56 -33.69 -2.75 19.55
N TYR A 57 -33.75 -3.22 20.79
CA TYR A 57 -32.62 -3.85 21.48
C TYR A 57 -32.13 -5.11 20.74
N LEU A 58 -33.03 -6.05 20.41
CA LEU A 58 -32.68 -7.27 19.68
C LEU A 58 -32.08 -6.96 18.30
N MET A 59 -32.66 -5.99 17.60
CA MET A 59 -32.17 -5.56 16.29
C MET A 59 -30.78 -4.92 16.38
N ALA A 60 -30.52 -4.13 17.42
CA ALA A 60 -29.21 -3.54 17.67
C ALA A 60 -28.17 -4.61 18.00
N GLU A 61 -28.53 -5.58 18.84
CA GLU A 61 -27.65 -6.71 19.20
C GLU A 61 -27.27 -7.54 17.96
N GLU A 62 -28.25 -7.86 17.13
CA GLU A 62 -28.03 -8.57 15.87
C GLU A 62 -27.11 -7.76 14.93
N THR A 63 -27.35 -6.46 14.79
CA THR A 63 -26.55 -5.58 13.93
C THR A 63 -25.09 -5.54 14.38
N VAL A 64 -24.84 -5.41 15.68
CA VAL A 64 -23.48 -5.44 16.23
C VAL A 64 -22.81 -6.79 15.96
N LYS A 65 -23.49 -7.92 16.24
CA LYS A 65 -22.95 -9.26 15.97
C LYS A 65 -22.62 -9.46 14.48
N ARG A 66 -23.55 -9.10 13.59
CA ARG A 66 -23.35 -9.16 12.13
C ARG A 66 -22.16 -8.31 11.68
N SER A 67 -22.00 -7.11 12.24
CA SER A 67 -20.87 -6.24 11.92
C SER A 67 -19.53 -6.83 12.34
N GLN A 68 -19.44 -7.40 13.56
CA GLN A 68 -18.23 -8.04 14.06
C GLN A 68 -17.79 -9.22 13.18
N ILE A 69 -18.74 -10.05 12.75
CA ILE A 69 -18.47 -11.17 11.84
C ILE A 69 -17.92 -10.65 10.50
N ARG A 70 -18.49 -9.58 9.94
CA ARG A 70 -17.99 -8.99 8.69
C ARG A 70 -16.59 -8.39 8.84
N TYR A 71 -16.33 -7.68 9.94
CA TYR A 71 -15.00 -7.13 10.22
C TYR A 71 -13.96 -8.22 10.43
N ALA A 72 -14.27 -9.29 11.17
CA ALA A 72 -13.38 -10.42 11.35
C ALA A 72 -13.02 -11.06 10.00
N LYS A 73 -14.02 -11.33 9.15
CA LYS A 73 -13.80 -11.86 7.80
C LYS A 73 -12.93 -10.94 6.94
N ALA A 74 -13.20 -9.63 6.95
CA ALA A 74 -12.42 -8.66 6.18
C ALA A 74 -10.96 -8.59 6.66
N HIS A 75 -10.75 -8.67 7.97
CA HIS A 75 -9.42 -8.67 8.56
C HIS A 75 -8.64 -9.94 8.20
N ASP A 76 -9.28 -11.11 8.24
CA ASP A 76 -8.65 -12.38 7.85
C ASP A 76 -8.24 -12.38 6.38
N VAL A 77 -9.11 -11.86 5.50
CA VAL A 77 -8.80 -11.69 4.07
C VAL A 77 -7.62 -10.73 3.89
N GLY A 78 -7.64 -9.58 4.56
CA GLY A 78 -6.55 -8.60 4.50
C GLY A 78 -5.20 -9.17 4.97
N GLN A 79 -5.21 -9.97 6.05
CA GLN A 79 -4.00 -10.66 6.51
C GLN A 79 -3.51 -11.70 5.51
N ALA A 80 -4.41 -12.47 4.89
CA ALA A 80 -4.04 -13.45 3.88
C ALA A 80 -3.38 -12.77 2.66
N THR A 81 -3.93 -11.67 2.17
CA THR A 81 -3.35 -10.92 1.04
C THR A 81 -1.98 -10.34 1.39
N ALA A 82 -1.82 -9.81 2.60
CA ALA A 82 -0.54 -9.29 3.08
C ALA A 82 0.56 -10.36 3.13
N ARG A 83 0.21 -11.60 3.55
CA ARG A 83 1.14 -12.74 3.56
C ARG A 83 1.58 -13.11 2.15
N ILE A 84 0.65 -13.18 1.20
CA ILE A 84 0.96 -13.49 -0.22
C ILE A 84 1.86 -12.42 -0.83
N LYS A 85 1.57 -11.13 -0.58
CA LYS A 85 2.39 -10.02 -1.08
C LYS A 85 3.82 -10.10 -0.59
N ARG A 86 4.05 -10.42 0.69
CA ARG A 86 5.41 -10.58 1.25
C ARG A 86 6.17 -11.72 0.55
N LYS A 87 5.55 -12.90 0.41
CA LYS A 87 6.18 -14.03 -0.29
C LYS A 87 6.50 -13.72 -1.75
N CYS A 88 5.59 -13.04 -2.45
CA CYS A 88 5.81 -12.62 -3.83
C CYS A 88 6.99 -11.64 -3.93
N LEU A 89 7.07 -10.67 -3.02
CA LEU A 89 8.19 -9.72 -2.97
C LEU A 89 9.53 -10.41 -2.71
N GLU A 90 9.57 -11.39 -1.82
CA GLU A 90 10.75 -12.20 -1.55
C GLU A 90 11.20 -13.00 -2.78
N LEU A 91 10.26 -13.65 -3.48
CA LEU A 91 10.55 -14.37 -4.71
C LEU A 91 11.04 -13.45 -5.83
N LEU A 92 10.40 -12.30 -6.03
CA LEU A 92 10.85 -11.31 -7.00
C LEU A 92 12.25 -10.79 -6.68
N ARG A 93 12.54 -10.54 -5.39
CA ARG A 93 13.87 -10.12 -4.95
C ARG A 93 14.92 -11.20 -5.18
N ALA A 94 14.59 -12.46 -4.90
CA ALA A 94 15.46 -13.59 -5.17
C ALA A 94 15.74 -13.74 -6.67
N LEU A 95 14.71 -13.71 -7.51
CA LEU A 95 14.83 -13.78 -8.98
C LEU A 95 15.68 -12.63 -9.52
N TRP A 96 15.46 -11.41 -9.03
CA TRP A 96 16.25 -10.25 -9.45
C TRP A 96 17.72 -10.39 -9.05
N SER A 97 18.00 -10.87 -7.83
CA SER A 97 19.38 -11.14 -7.39
C SER A 97 20.05 -12.21 -8.24
N LEU A 98 19.32 -13.28 -8.60
CA LEU A 98 19.83 -14.36 -9.43
C LEU A 98 20.13 -13.87 -10.84
N SER A 99 19.25 -13.04 -11.41
CA SER A 99 19.44 -12.40 -12.71
C SER A 99 20.69 -11.51 -12.74
N VAL A 100 20.91 -10.71 -11.70
CA VAL A 100 22.12 -9.87 -11.58
C VAL A 100 23.37 -10.73 -11.47
N CYS A 101 23.34 -11.81 -10.68
CA CYS A 101 24.44 -12.76 -10.58
C CYS A 101 24.75 -13.43 -11.93
N PHE A 102 23.72 -13.87 -12.64
CA PHE A 102 23.86 -14.50 -13.96
C PHE A 102 24.41 -13.52 -15.00
N ALA A 103 23.93 -12.27 -15.01
CA ALA A 103 24.45 -11.23 -15.88
C ALA A 103 25.93 -10.89 -15.57
N ARG A 104 26.33 -10.92 -14.30
CA ARG A 104 27.74 -10.70 -13.91
C ARG A 104 28.61 -11.86 -14.36
N TRP A 105 28.15 -13.10 -14.16
CA TRP A 105 28.88 -14.30 -14.54
C TRP A 105 29.08 -14.39 -16.06
N THR A 106 28.03 -14.13 -16.84
CA THR A 106 28.11 -14.12 -18.32
C THR A 106 29.06 -13.04 -18.83
N ARG A 107 29.11 -11.84 -18.22
CA ARG A 107 30.10 -10.81 -18.56
C ARG A 107 31.53 -11.25 -18.29
N VAL A 108 31.80 -11.89 -17.16
CA VAL A 108 33.14 -12.41 -16.81
C VAL A 108 33.56 -13.48 -17.81
N ALA A 109 32.72 -14.48 -18.07
CA ALA A 109 33.01 -15.54 -19.04
C ALA A 109 33.27 -14.98 -20.45
N LEU A 110 32.51 -13.96 -20.87
CA LEU A 110 32.68 -13.33 -22.18
C LEU A 110 33.97 -12.51 -22.27
N ASN A 111 34.41 -11.89 -21.17
CA ASN A 111 35.70 -11.20 -21.09
C ASN A 111 36.87 -12.19 -21.14
N GLU A 112 36.77 -13.32 -20.43
CA GLU A 112 37.78 -14.39 -20.49
C GLU A 112 37.88 -14.99 -21.91
N TYR A 113 36.76 -15.21 -22.58
CA TYR A 113 36.75 -15.66 -23.97
C TYR A 113 37.42 -14.65 -24.92
N LYS A 114 37.14 -13.34 -24.75
CA LYS A 114 37.79 -12.27 -25.53
C LYS A 114 39.30 -12.22 -25.29
N LEU A 115 39.74 -12.33 -24.04
CA LEU A 115 41.17 -12.35 -23.68
C LEU A 115 41.88 -13.55 -24.31
N GLN A 116 41.31 -14.76 -24.22
CA GLN A 116 41.89 -15.95 -24.85
C GLN A 116 41.94 -15.83 -26.38
N LYS A 117 40.91 -15.26 -27.02
CA LYS A 117 40.91 -15.01 -28.47
C LYS A 117 41.97 -13.98 -28.88
N SER A 118 42.18 -12.93 -28.06
CA SER A 118 43.25 -11.95 -28.27
C SER A 118 44.63 -12.59 -28.17
N HIS A 119 44.86 -13.44 -27.17
CA HIS A 119 46.13 -14.16 -27.01
C HIS A 119 46.38 -15.24 -28.09
N LYS A 120 45.33 -15.73 -28.76
CA LYS A 120 45.43 -16.71 -29.86
C LYS A 120 45.47 -16.07 -31.27
N SER A 121 45.53 -14.74 -31.36
CA SER A 121 45.75 -14.05 -32.65
C SER A 121 47.23 -14.11 -33.08
N PRO A 122 47.51 -14.11 -34.40
CA PRO A 122 48.54 -14.96 -34.99
C PRO A 122 49.98 -14.43 -34.88
N LYS A 123 50.89 -15.41 -34.89
CA LYS A 123 52.34 -15.39 -35.13
C LYS A 123 52.90 -14.06 -35.65
N PRO A 124 53.98 -13.49 -35.07
CA PRO A 124 54.62 -12.30 -35.61
C PRO A 124 54.99 -12.53 -37.08
N PRO A 125 54.84 -11.51 -37.96
CA PRO A 125 55.21 -11.65 -39.36
C PRO A 125 56.68 -12.07 -39.44
N ALA A 126 56.93 -13.14 -40.21
CA ALA A 126 58.29 -13.55 -40.53
C ALA A 126 59.05 -12.35 -41.13
N PRO A 127 60.34 -12.16 -40.80
CA PRO A 127 61.10 -11.02 -41.30
C PRO A 127 61.18 -11.09 -42.82
N SER A 128 60.38 -10.27 -43.50
CA SER A 128 60.55 -10.03 -44.92
C SER A 128 61.88 -9.28 -45.08
N ALA A 129 62.88 -10.00 -45.58
CA ALA A 129 64.10 -9.42 -46.10
C ALA A 129 63.74 -8.22 -47.01
N ASN A 130 64.46 -7.11 -46.82
CA ASN A 130 64.35 -5.84 -47.55
C ASN A 130 63.37 -4.80 -46.99
N VAL A 131 63.47 -4.49 -45.69
CA VAL A 131 63.11 -3.15 -45.20
C VAL A 131 64.38 -2.50 -44.66
N ILE A 132 64.95 -1.59 -45.45
CA ILE A 132 66.03 -0.70 -44.99
C ILE A 132 65.44 0.17 -43.89
N MET A 133 65.80 -0.11 -42.63
CA MET A 133 65.53 0.81 -41.54
C MET A 133 66.42 2.04 -41.74
N LEU A 134 65.82 3.16 -42.13
CA LEU A 134 66.51 4.45 -42.07
C LEU A 134 66.80 4.76 -40.60
N PRO A 135 68.03 5.17 -40.24
CA PRO A 135 68.35 5.54 -38.88
C PRO A 135 67.47 6.71 -38.46
N LEU A 136 66.78 6.54 -37.33
CA LEU A 136 66.01 7.58 -36.66
C LEU A 136 66.88 8.82 -36.53
N SER A 137 66.45 9.92 -37.15
CA SER A 137 67.08 11.23 -37.06
C SER A 137 67.16 11.62 -35.58
N ARG A 138 68.35 11.51 -35.00
CA ARG A 138 68.64 11.97 -33.64
C ARG A 138 68.48 13.48 -33.64
N LYS A 139 67.41 13.96 -33.02
CA LYS A 139 67.14 15.38 -32.80
C LYS A 139 68.31 15.93 -31.97
N ALA A 140 69.10 16.84 -32.54
CA ALA A 140 70.17 17.52 -31.85
C ALA A 140 69.57 18.40 -30.74
N THR A 141 69.65 17.96 -29.50
CA THR A 141 69.49 18.81 -28.33
C THR A 141 70.74 19.66 -28.19
N GLY A 142 70.74 20.80 -28.89
CA GLY A 142 71.62 21.92 -28.57
C GLY A 142 70.97 22.70 -27.42
N THR A 143 71.56 22.61 -26.24
CA THR A 143 71.37 23.54 -25.13
C THR A 143 72.73 23.80 -24.52
N ASP A 144 73.14 25.07 -24.62
CA ASP A 144 74.13 25.85 -23.86
C ASP A 144 75.45 25.21 -23.43
N ASN A 145 76.54 25.77 -23.97
CA ASN A 145 77.37 26.73 -23.23
C ASN A 145 77.98 27.76 -24.20
#